data_AF-A0A1M7JEU1-F1
#
_entry.id   AF-A0A1M7JEU1-F1
#
_cell.length_a   1.000
_cell.length_b   1.000
_cell.length_c   1.000
_cell.angle_alpha   90.00
_cell.angle_beta   90.00
_cell.angle_gamma   90.00
#
_symmetry.space_group_name_H-M   'P 1'
#
loop_
_entity.id
_entity.type
_entity.pdbx_description
1 polymer ?
#
loop_
_entity_poly.entity_id
_entity_poly.type
_entity_poly.pdbx_seq_one_letter_code
_entity_poly.pdbx_strand_id
1 'polypeptide(L)'
;MNKDQIKAIAKLVVAVKERNGKPVNVFVVAATIESFGIREIDAKEDYGFESIMHLSNYIYKAYDAITLANLKNNNQRVAEAKTYKRLALTEYITTKNTKRFLVDYSSGLFHLFPVFLQVVAIILFGFSLWTYSHFNNLQSTAVVLGVIIGFITSAGFVQVIGKQVSYYWYNKDYHMARYSTKQIIRNGTITILGFFRGCNLKSV
;
A
#
# COMPACT_ATOMS: atom_id res chain seq x y z
N MET A 1 -42.41 18.02 4.13
CA MET A 1 -41.54 18.49 3.03
C MET A 1 -42.34 19.34 2.06
N ASN A 2 -41.86 20.55 1.77
CA ASN A 2 -42.45 21.45 0.77
C ASN A 2 -41.93 21.13 -0.65
N LYS A 3 -42.60 21.62 -1.71
CA LYS A 3 -42.18 21.46 -3.12
C LYS A 3 -40.75 21.94 -3.37
N ASP A 4 -40.34 23.02 -2.72
CA ASP A 4 -38.98 23.57 -2.87
C ASP A 4 -37.92 22.64 -2.28
N GLN A 5 -38.21 22.04 -1.12
CA GLN A 5 -37.32 21.08 -0.46
C GLN A 5 -37.17 19.81 -1.31
N ILE A 6 -38.26 19.32 -1.93
CA ILE A 6 -38.21 18.19 -2.86
C ILE A 6 -37.30 18.49 -4.06
N LYS A 7 -37.41 19.71 -4.62
CA LYS A 7 -36.55 20.15 -5.73
C LYS A 7 -35.08 20.29 -5.31
N ALA A 8 -34.83 20.78 -4.10
CA ALA A 8 -33.49 20.89 -3.53
C ALA A 8 -32.85 19.50 -3.33
N ILE A 9 -33.59 18.54 -2.77
CA ILE A 9 -33.14 17.16 -2.62
C ILE A 9 -32.84 16.53 -3.99
N ALA A 10 -33.71 16.70 -4.97
CA ALA A 10 -33.47 16.15 -6.31
C ALA A 10 -32.18 16.71 -6.95
N LYS A 11 -31.92 18.01 -6.81
CA LYS A 11 -30.67 18.63 -7.24
C LYS A 11 -29.46 18.06 -6.49
N LEU A 12 -29.58 17.88 -5.17
CA LEU A 12 -28.52 17.35 -4.32
C LEU A 12 -28.19 15.88 -4.69
N VAL A 13 -29.20 15.06 -4.98
CA VAL A 13 -29.01 13.70 -5.51
C VAL A 13 -28.19 13.74 -6.80
N VAL A 14 -28.55 14.61 -7.75
CA VAL A 14 -27.77 14.73 -9.00
C VAL A 14 -26.33 15.19 -8.73
N ALA A 15 -26.13 16.20 -7.87
CA ALA A 15 -24.81 16.72 -7.53
C ALA A 15 -23.91 15.67 -6.85
N VAL A 16 -24.45 14.89 -5.91
CA VAL A 16 -23.72 13.79 -5.26
C VAL A 16 -23.32 12.73 -6.28
N LYS A 17 -24.20 12.40 -7.23
CA LYS A 17 -23.89 11.45 -8.32
C LYS A 17 -22.82 11.99 -9.26
N GLU A 18 -22.89 13.26 -9.65
CA GLU A 18 -21.90 13.87 -10.53
C GLU A 18 -20.51 13.96 -9.89
N ARG A 19 -20.45 14.10 -8.56
CA ARG A 19 -19.18 14.12 -7.84
C ARG A 19 -18.58 12.73 -7.61
N ASN A 20 -19.41 11.75 -7.21
CA ASN A 20 -18.91 10.46 -6.72
C ASN A 20 -19.26 9.25 -7.60
N GLY A 21 -20.19 9.38 -8.54
CA GLY A 21 -20.84 8.23 -9.18
C GLY A 21 -21.84 7.54 -8.24
N LYS A 22 -21.97 6.21 -8.30
CA LYS A 22 -22.77 5.45 -7.31
C LYS A 22 -22.03 5.46 -5.96
N PRO A 23 -22.57 6.05 -4.88
CA PRO A 23 -21.93 6.04 -3.58
C PRO A 23 -21.82 4.61 -3.04
N VAL A 24 -20.69 4.29 -2.41
CA VAL A 24 -20.43 2.94 -1.85
C VAL A 24 -21.05 2.74 -0.46
N ASN A 25 -21.33 3.82 0.27
CA ASN A 25 -22.01 3.80 1.56
C ASN A 25 -22.64 5.18 1.88
N VAL A 26 -23.40 5.24 2.97
CA VAL A 26 -24.08 6.45 3.47
C VAL A 26 -23.07 7.54 3.89
N PHE A 27 -21.93 7.17 4.47
CA PHE A 27 -20.91 8.13 4.92
C PHE A 27 -20.26 8.90 3.77
N VAL A 28 -20.10 8.28 2.61
CA VAL A 28 -19.63 8.96 1.38
C VAL A 28 -20.63 10.05 0.96
N VAL A 29 -21.93 9.78 1.08
CA VAL A 29 -22.97 10.78 0.80
C VAL A 29 -22.89 11.91 1.83
N ALA A 30 -22.78 11.60 3.12
CA ALA A 30 -22.67 12.60 4.19
C ALA A 30 -21.46 13.53 4.01
N ALA A 31 -20.26 12.97 3.82
CA ALA A 31 -19.04 13.74 3.60
C ALA A 31 -19.11 14.63 2.34
N THR A 32 -19.90 14.21 1.36
CA THR A 32 -20.09 14.98 0.12
C THR A 32 -21.05 16.15 0.31
N ILE A 33 -22.13 15.93 1.07
CA ILE A 33 -23.06 16.97 1.48
C ILE A 33 -22.31 18.04 2.28
N GLU A 34 -21.52 17.63 3.28
CA GLU A 34 -20.67 18.53 4.07
C GLU A 34 -19.66 19.28 3.18
N SER A 35 -19.03 18.59 2.22
CA SER A 35 -18.09 19.24 1.31
C SER A 35 -18.75 20.21 0.33
N PHE A 36 -20.08 20.16 0.13
CA PHE A 36 -20.81 21.19 -0.60
C PHE A 36 -21.12 22.43 0.26
N GLY A 37 -20.65 22.44 1.51
CA GLY A 37 -20.86 23.54 2.45
C GLY A 37 -22.23 23.51 3.14
N ILE A 38 -22.97 22.40 3.02
CA ILE A 38 -24.26 22.21 3.68
C ILE A 38 -23.97 21.81 5.12
N ARG A 39 -24.49 22.59 6.08
CA ARG A 39 -24.32 22.39 7.52
C ARG A 39 -25.54 21.70 8.11
N GLU A 40 -25.42 21.26 9.36
CA GLU A 40 -26.48 20.56 10.08
C GLU A 40 -27.80 21.34 10.15
N ILE A 41 -27.71 22.66 10.33
CA ILE A 41 -28.88 23.55 10.35
C ILE A 41 -29.57 23.65 8.98
N ASP A 42 -28.78 23.63 7.90
CA ASP A 42 -29.26 23.73 6.53
C ASP A 42 -30.01 22.44 6.13
N ALA A 43 -29.66 21.28 6.69
CA ALA A 43 -30.37 20.02 6.48
C ALA A 43 -31.86 20.11 6.87
N LYS A 44 -32.17 20.84 7.94
CA LYS A 44 -33.54 21.01 8.43
C LYS A 44 -34.29 22.09 7.66
N GLU A 45 -33.66 23.23 7.42
CA GLU A 45 -34.29 24.38 6.76
C GLU A 45 -34.52 24.10 5.26
N ASP A 46 -33.48 23.69 4.54
CA ASP A 46 -33.50 23.57 3.07
C ASP A 46 -34.00 22.21 2.58
N TYR A 47 -33.82 21.15 3.37
CA TYR A 47 -34.12 19.77 2.95
C TYR A 47 -35.16 19.08 3.83
N GLY A 48 -35.52 19.64 4.99
CA GLY A 48 -36.55 19.09 5.88
C GLY A 48 -36.14 17.84 6.66
N PHE A 49 -34.83 17.58 6.81
CA PHE A 49 -34.29 16.45 7.57
C PHE A 49 -33.62 16.93 8.86
N GLU A 50 -33.71 16.13 9.92
CA GLU A 50 -33.19 16.51 11.24
C GLU A 50 -31.66 16.58 11.31
N SER A 51 -30.97 15.86 10.42
CA SER A 51 -29.52 15.79 10.39
C SER A 51 -29.01 15.53 8.97
N ILE A 52 -27.73 15.86 8.72
CA ILE A 52 -27.05 15.49 7.47
C ILE A 52 -27.05 13.96 7.30
N MET A 53 -26.98 13.21 8.41
CA MET A 53 -27.01 11.75 8.38
C MET A 53 -28.38 11.20 7.96
N HIS A 54 -29.48 11.83 8.39
CA HIS A 54 -30.82 11.44 7.94
C HIS A 54 -31.04 11.75 6.46
N LEU A 55 -30.56 12.91 5.99
CA LEU A 55 -30.59 13.30 4.59
C LEU A 55 -29.73 12.37 3.73
N SER A 56 -28.52 12.03 4.17
CA SER A 56 -27.60 11.16 3.45
C SER A 56 -28.12 9.73 3.33
N ASN A 57 -28.77 9.20 4.37
CA ASN A 57 -29.41 7.89 4.34
C ASN A 57 -30.60 7.86 3.37
N TYR A 58 -31.41 8.93 3.34
CA TYR A 58 -32.49 9.08 2.36
C TYR A 58 -31.96 9.09 0.93
N ILE A 59 -30.92 9.89 0.65
CA ILE A 59 -30.28 9.98 -0.67
C ILE A 59 -29.63 8.65 -1.06
N TYR A 60 -28.96 7.98 -0.12
CA TYR A 60 -28.33 6.68 -0.35
C TYR A 60 -29.36 5.63 -0.77
N LYS A 61 -30.48 5.54 -0.04
CA LYS A 61 -31.59 4.65 -0.38
C LYS A 61 -32.26 5.01 -1.70
N ALA A 62 -32.33 6.30 -2.05
CA ALA A 62 -32.87 6.74 -3.34
C ALA A 62 -32.05 6.16 -4.51
N TYR A 63 -30.73 5.97 -4.37
CA TYR A 63 -29.93 5.32 -5.41
C TYR A 63 -30.22 3.83 -5.60
N ASP A 64 -30.72 3.13 -4.57
CA ASP A 64 -31.09 1.72 -4.68
C ASP A 64 -32.55 1.54 -5.11
N ALA A 65 -33.45 2.45 -4.73
CA ALA A 65 -34.85 2.45 -5.16
C ALA A 65 -35.03 2.91 -6.62
N ILE A 66 -34.15 3.80 -7.09
CA ILE A 66 -34.16 4.22 -8.49
C ILE A 66 -33.44 3.16 -9.32
N THR A 67 -34.23 2.30 -9.98
CA THR A 67 -33.85 1.39 -11.07
C THR A 67 -33.28 2.16 -12.27
N LEU A 68 -32.14 2.82 -12.11
CA LEU A 68 -31.38 3.46 -13.16
C LEU A 68 -30.23 2.53 -13.57
N ALA A 69 -30.48 1.72 -14.60
CA ALA A 69 -29.46 1.05 -15.40
C ALA A 69 -28.44 2.03 -16.06
N ASN A 70 -28.54 3.34 -15.78
CA ASN A 70 -27.75 4.43 -16.34
C ASN A 70 -27.13 5.36 -15.25
N LEU A 71 -26.75 4.81 -14.10
CA LEU A 71 -26.10 5.58 -13.01
C LEU A 71 -24.60 5.83 -13.19
N LYS A 72 -23.95 5.34 -14.25
CA LYS A 72 -22.51 5.57 -14.43
C LYS A 72 -22.24 7.02 -14.86
N ASN A 73 -21.42 7.72 -14.08
CA ASN A 73 -20.95 9.07 -14.40
C ASN A 73 -20.19 9.07 -15.75
N ASN A 74 -20.25 10.15 -16.54
CA ASN A 74 -19.52 10.25 -17.81
C ASN A 74 -18.00 9.97 -17.63
N ASN A 75 -17.43 10.41 -16.50
CA ASN A 75 -16.04 10.11 -16.14
C ASN A 75 -15.81 8.61 -15.85
N GLN A 76 -16.79 7.92 -15.24
CA GLN A 76 -16.74 6.47 -15.03
C GLN A 76 -16.91 5.70 -16.35
N ARG A 77 -17.78 6.15 -17.26
CA ARG A 77 -17.95 5.56 -18.58
C ARG A 77 -16.70 5.70 -19.44
N VAL A 78 -16.02 6.84 -19.39
CA VAL A 78 -14.75 7.07 -20.11
C VAL A 78 -13.60 6.26 -19.47
N ALA A 79 -13.56 6.16 -18.14
CA ALA A 79 -12.59 5.34 -17.43
C ALA A 79 -12.78 3.84 -17.71
N GLU A 80 -14.01 3.35 -17.72
CA GLU A 80 -14.34 1.96 -18.07
C GLU A 80 -14.11 1.70 -19.55
N ALA A 81 -14.47 2.61 -20.46
CA ALA A 81 -14.16 2.46 -21.88
C ALA A 81 -12.65 2.42 -22.13
N LYS A 82 -11.85 3.25 -21.43
CA LYS A 82 -10.38 3.16 -21.45
C LYS A 82 -9.86 1.86 -20.85
N THR A 83 -10.44 1.41 -19.74
CA THR A 83 -10.04 0.16 -19.05
C THR A 83 -10.40 -1.07 -19.89
N TYR A 84 -11.56 -1.09 -20.53
CA TYR A 84 -12.02 -2.15 -21.43
C TYR A 84 -11.18 -2.17 -22.72
N LYS A 85 -10.85 -1.00 -23.30
CA LYS A 85 -9.86 -0.91 -24.38
C LYS A 85 -8.49 -1.42 -23.93
N ARG A 86 -8.07 -1.12 -22.69
CA ARG A 86 -6.81 -1.62 -22.12
C ARG A 86 -6.83 -3.13 -21.92
N LEU A 87 -7.91 -3.69 -21.39
CA LEU A 87 -8.08 -5.13 -21.16
C LEU A 87 -8.12 -5.89 -22.49
N ALA A 88 -8.89 -5.42 -23.47
CA ALA A 88 -8.96 -6.01 -24.81
C ALA A 88 -7.63 -5.91 -25.58
N LEU A 89 -6.83 -4.86 -25.37
CA LEU A 89 -5.45 -4.77 -25.91
C LEU A 89 -4.41 -5.54 -25.09
N THR A 90 -4.72 -5.95 -23.85
CA THR A 90 -3.84 -6.74 -22.98
C THR A 90 -4.00 -8.25 -23.25
N GLU A 91 -5.11 -8.66 -23.84
CA GLU A 91 -5.43 -10.07 -24.14
C GLU A 91 -4.63 -10.65 -25.32
N TYR A 92 -3.94 -9.82 -26.10
CA TYR A 92 -3.14 -10.26 -27.24
C TYR A 92 -1.69 -9.80 -27.10
N ILE A 93 -0.91 -10.56 -26.35
CA ILE A 93 0.57 -10.68 -26.38
C ILE A 93 1.29 -9.44 -26.95
N THR A 94 1.56 -8.44 -26.10
CA THR A 94 2.47 -7.35 -26.46
C THR A 94 3.83 -7.57 -25.81
N THR A 95 4.92 -7.41 -26.58
CA THR A 95 6.34 -7.49 -26.16
C THR A 95 6.68 -6.66 -24.90
N LYS A 96 5.90 -5.63 -24.59
CA LYS A 96 6.01 -4.84 -23.35
C LYS A 96 5.64 -5.62 -22.08
N ASN A 97 4.67 -6.53 -22.14
CA ASN A 97 4.29 -7.36 -20.99
C ASN A 97 5.29 -8.50 -20.77
N THR A 98 5.89 -9.06 -21.81
CA THR A 98 6.98 -10.04 -21.68
C THR A 98 8.19 -9.42 -20.98
N LYS A 99 8.54 -8.17 -21.30
CA LYS A 99 9.64 -7.46 -20.62
C LYS A 99 9.33 -7.26 -19.14
N ARG A 100 8.10 -6.88 -18.79
CA ARG A 100 7.68 -6.69 -17.39
C ARG A 100 7.58 -8.01 -16.63
N PHE A 101 7.04 -9.05 -17.27
CA PHE A 101 7.04 -10.41 -16.76
C PHE A 101 8.46 -10.93 -16.54
N LEU A 102 9.38 -10.73 -17.49
CA LEU A 102 10.80 -11.09 -17.32
C LEU A 102 11.46 -10.31 -16.18
N VAL A 103 11.16 -9.01 -16.03
CA VAL A 103 11.69 -8.21 -14.92
C VAL A 103 11.12 -8.70 -13.57
N ASP A 104 9.82 -8.96 -13.49
CA ASP A 104 9.18 -9.41 -12.26
C ASP A 104 9.58 -10.86 -11.92
N TYR A 105 9.74 -11.73 -12.92
CA TYR A 105 10.17 -13.12 -12.78
C TYR A 105 11.66 -13.23 -12.44
N SER A 106 12.53 -12.43 -13.09
CA SER A 106 13.95 -12.37 -12.73
C SER A 106 14.16 -11.78 -11.33
N SER A 107 13.37 -10.77 -10.94
CA SER A 107 13.32 -10.25 -9.57
C SER A 107 12.95 -11.35 -8.55
N GLY A 108 12.00 -12.22 -8.89
CA GLY A 108 11.67 -13.42 -8.12
C GLY A 108 12.82 -14.44 -8.06
N LEU A 109 13.56 -14.62 -9.15
CA LEU A 109 14.72 -15.51 -9.22
C LEU A 109 15.86 -15.06 -8.29
N PHE A 110 16.06 -13.75 -8.11
CA PHE A 110 17.06 -13.22 -7.17
C PHE A 110 16.76 -13.59 -5.72
N HIS A 111 15.50 -13.88 -5.36
CA HIS A 111 15.16 -14.36 -4.02
C HIS A 111 15.55 -15.84 -3.81
N LEU A 112 15.66 -16.62 -4.89
CA LEU A 112 16.17 -18.00 -4.87
C LEU A 112 17.69 -18.08 -4.92
N PHE A 113 18.36 -16.99 -5.30
CA PHE A 113 19.82 -16.92 -5.42
C PHE A 113 20.58 -17.39 -4.17
N PRO A 114 20.19 -17.01 -2.93
CA PRO A 114 20.86 -17.49 -1.72
C PRO A 114 20.79 -19.02 -1.56
N VAL A 115 19.63 -19.61 -1.87
CA VAL A 115 19.40 -21.07 -1.79
C VAL A 115 20.20 -21.79 -2.88
N PHE A 116 20.23 -21.23 -4.10
CA PHE A 116 21.03 -21.76 -5.19
C PHE A 116 22.53 -21.75 -4.86
N LEU A 117 23.05 -20.61 -4.37
CA LEU A 117 24.44 -20.48 -3.94
C LEU A 117 24.78 -21.49 -2.82
N GLN A 118 23.83 -21.75 -1.92
CA GLN A 118 23.97 -22.75 -0.86
C GLN A 118 24.08 -24.18 -1.40
N VAL A 119 23.25 -24.56 -2.37
CA VAL A 119 23.31 -25.89 -3.00
C VAL A 119 24.64 -26.08 -3.74
N VAL A 120 25.09 -25.06 -4.48
CA VAL A 120 26.39 -25.09 -5.17
C VAL A 120 27.55 -25.20 -4.19
N ALA A 121 27.51 -24.50 -3.05
CA ALA A 121 28.53 -24.59 -2.02
C ALA A 121 28.61 -25.99 -1.38
N ILE A 122 27.47 -26.65 -1.18
CA ILE A 122 27.42 -28.04 -0.68
C ILE A 122 28.06 -29.00 -1.68
N ILE A 123 27.76 -28.86 -2.97
CA ILE A 123 28.28 -29.75 -4.02
C ILE A 123 29.80 -29.56 -4.23
N LEU A 124 30.29 -28.32 -4.25
CA LEU A 124 31.70 -28.02 -4.55
C LEU A 124 32.63 -28.17 -3.34
N PHE A 125 32.17 -27.79 -2.14
CA PHE A 125 33.02 -27.74 -0.95
C PHE A 125 32.63 -28.76 0.12
N GLY A 126 31.49 -29.43 0.00
CA GLY A 126 30.98 -30.33 1.05
C GLY A 126 30.54 -29.61 2.32
N PHE A 127 30.39 -28.28 2.29
CA PHE A 127 29.96 -27.45 3.41
C PHE A 127 28.54 -26.94 3.17
N SER A 128 27.68 -27.08 4.18
CA SER A 128 26.43 -26.32 4.25
C SER A 128 26.72 -24.98 4.89
N LEU A 129 26.07 -23.90 4.43
CA LEU A 129 26.15 -22.56 5.03
C LEU A 129 25.83 -22.54 6.54
N TRP A 130 25.25 -23.62 7.07
CA TRP A 130 24.86 -23.78 8.46
C TRP A 130 25.63 -24.85 9.22
N THR A 131 26.35 -25.74 8.52
CA THR A 131 27.07 -26.86 9.13
C THR A 131 28.34 -27.18 8.35
N TYR A 132 29.48 -26.93 8.99
CA TYR A 132 30.77 -27.45 8.59
C TYR A 132 30.94 -28.82 9.25
N SER A 133 31.28 -29.85 8.47
CA SER A 133 31.35 -31.24 8.95
C SER A 133 32.37 -31.48 10.07
N HIS A 134 33.23 -30.51 10.38
CA HIS A 134 34.28 -30.59 11.39
C HIS A 134 34.08 -29.59 12.56
N PHE A 135 32.93 -28.90 12.66
CA PHE A 135 32.67 -28.03 13.81
C PHE A 135 32.28 -28.84 15.04
N ASN A 136 32.86 -28.47 16.19
CA ASN A 136 32.36 -28.93 17.48
C ASN A 136 30.98 -28.35 17.76
N ASN A 137 30.15 -29.05 18.55
CA ASN A 137 28.79 -28.61 18.91
C ASN A 137 28.74 -27.16 19.43
N LEU A 138 29.76 -26.76 20.19
CA LEU A 138 29.91 -25.39 20.71
C LEU A 138 30.08 -24.34 19.59
N GLN A 139 30.92 -24.63 18.60
CA GLN A 139 31.20 -23.72 17.48
C GLN A 139 29.98 -23.57 16.56
N SER A 140 29.29 -24.67 16.29
CA SER A 140 28.06 -24.67 15.49
C SER A 140 26.97 -23.81 16.15
N THR A 141 26.81 -23.95 17.47
CA THR A 141 25.83 -23.16 18.24
C THR A 141 26.17 -21.67 18.25
N ALA A 142 27.44 -21.33 18.43
CA ALA A 142 27.92 -19.94 18.41
C ALA A 142 27.66 -19.26 17.04
N VAL A 143 27.86 -19.98 15.93
CA VAL A 143 27.58 -19.47 14.58
C VAL A 143 26.09 -19.21 14.41
N VAL A 144 25.22 -20.16 14.78
CA VAL A 144 23.76 -20.00 14.65
C VAL A 144 23.25 -18.83 15.50
N LEU A 145 23.74 -18.69 16.74
CA LEU A 145 23.40 -17.56 17.60
C LEU A 145 23.88 -16.23 17.02
N GLY A 146 25.09 -16.18 16.45
CA GLY A 146 25.60 -15.01 15.76
C GLY A 146 24.72 -14.59 14.58
N VAL A 147 24.23 -15.54 13.79
CA VAL A 147 23.31 -15.27 12.67
C VAL A 147 21.96 -14.74 13.17
N ILE A 148 21.38 -15.34 14.22
CA ILE A 148 20.12 -14.87 14.82
C ILE A 148 20.26 -13.43 15.31
N ILE A 149 21.31 -13.13 16.07
CA ILE A 149 21.57 -11.78 16.59
C ILE A 149 21.80 -10.79 15.43
N GLY A 150 22.50 -11.21 14.38
CA GLY A 150 22.71 -10.41 13.17
C GLY A 150 21.40 -10.07 12.46
N PHE A 151 20.48 -11.04 12.31
CA PHE A 151 19.17 -10.79 11.72
C PHE A 151 18.29 -9.89 12.58
N ILE A 152 18.23 -10.12 13.89
CA ILE A 152 17.44 -9.26 14.79
C ILE A 152 17.94 -7.82 14.73
N THR A 153 19.27 -7.63 14.77
CA THR A 153 19.88 -6.30 14.76
C THR A 153 19.70 -5.58 13.43
N SER A 154 19.77 -6.30 12.30
CA SER A 154 19.69 -5.71 10.96
C SER A 154 18.25 -5.54 10.44
N ALA A 155 17.32 -6.43 10.82
CA ALA A 155 15.95 -6.45 10.27
C ALA A 155 15.19 -5.14 10.49
N GLY A 156 15.34 -4.52 11.67
CA GLY A 156 14.68 -3.24 11.97
C GLY A 156 15.10 -2.11 11.02
N PHE A 157 16.39 -2.01 10.71
CA PHE A 157 16.90 -1.00 9.78
C PHE A 157 16.42 -1.26 8.34
N VAL A 158 16.41 -2.52 7.91
CA VAL A 158 15.91 -2.92 6.58
C VAL A 158 14.43 -2.55 6.42
N GLN A 159 13.60 -2.80 7.45
CA GLN A 159 12.18 -2.44 7.42
C GLN A 159 11.95 -0.92 7.36
N VAL A 160 12.72 -0.14 8.13
CA VAL A 160 12.62 1.33 8.13
C VAL A 160 13.04 1.91 6.77
N ILE A 161 14.10 1.37 6.15
CA ILE A 161 14.49 1.73 4.78
C ILE A 161 13.34 1.42 3.82
N GLY A 162 12.80 0.19 3.88
CA GLY A 162 11.71 -0.25 3.02
C GLY A 162 10.46 0.63 3.13
N LYS A 163 10.14 1.15 4.31
CA LYS A 163 8.96 2.02 4.50
C LYS A 163 9.25 3.49 4.14
N GLN A 164 10.29 4.10 4.73
CA GLN A 164 10.53 5.54 4.57
C GLN A 164 11.12 5.88 3.20
N VAL A 165 12.13 5.13 2.74
CA VAL A 165 12.79 5.43 1.46
C VAL A 165 11.83 5.18 0.29
N SER A 166 11.02 4.12 0.35
CA SER A 166 10.00 3.85 -0.67
C SER A 166 8.91 4.92 -0.71
N TYR A 167 8.51 5.47 0.45
CA TYR A 167 7.54 6.56 0.50
C TYR A 167 8.06 7.83 -0.21
N TYR A 168 9.29 8.27 0.11
CA TYR A 168 9.90 9.44 -0.55
C TYR A 168 10.15 9.20 -2.03
N TRP A 169 10.58 7.98 -2.40
CA TRP A 169 10.78 7.60 -3.79
C TRP A 169 9.49 7.63 -4.61
N TYR A 170 8.38 7.12 -4.04
CA TYR A 170 7.07 7.12 -4.70
C TYR A 170 6.51 8.53 -4.87
N ASN A 171 6.76 9.41 -3.90
CA ASN A 171 6.36 10.83 -3.95
C ASN A 171 7.31 11.71 -4.78
N LYS A 172 8.31 11.12 -5.47
CA LYS A 172 9.32 11.80 -6.30
C LYS A 172 10.21 12.80 -5.54
N ASP A 173 10.28 12.68 -4.21
CA ASP A 173 11.22 13.46 -3.39
C ASP A 173 12.55 12.70 -3.25
N TYR A 174 13.35 12.76 -4.31
CA TYR A 174 14.63 12.06 -4.39
C TYR A 174 15.68 12.59 -3.41
N HIS A 175 15.57 13.86 -3.02
CA HIS A 175 16.48 14.47 -2.05
C HIS A 175 16.27 13.86 -0.66
N MET A 176 15.00 13.78 -0.21
CA MET A 176 14.67 13.12 1.06
C MET A 176 14.94 11.62 1.02
N ALA A 177 14.66 10.94 -0.10
CA ALA A 177 14.99 9.51 -0.23
C ALA A 177 16.49 9.25 0.02
N ARG A 178 17.39 10.02 -0.63
CA ARG A 178 18.84 9.87 -0.46
C ARG A 178 19.29 10.23 0.95
N TYR A 179 18.72 11.28 1.55
CA TYR A 179 19.04 11.70 2.90
C TYR A 179 18.64 10.64 3.93
N SER A 180 17.42 10.12 3.85
CA SER A 180 16.91 9.05 4.71
C SER A 180 17.73 7.77 4.56
N THR A 181 18.07 7.35 3.33
CA THR A 181 18.95 6.20 3.12
C THR A 181 20.29 6.38 3.83
N LYS A 182 20.96 7.52 3.64
CA LYS A 182 22.26 7.80 4.29
C LYS A 182 22.15 7.84 5.82
N GLN A 183 21.10 8.47 6.36
CA GLN A 183 20.89 8.52 7.80
C GLN A 183 20.66 7.13 8.39
N ILE A 184 19.78 6.33 7.78
CA ILE A 184 19.45 5.01 8.31
C ILE A 184 20.66 4.08 8.24
N ILE A 185 21.43 4.11 7.15
CA ILE A 185 22.69 3.36 7.05
C ILE A 185 23.68 3.82 8.13
N ARG A 186 23.91 5.13 8.28
CA ARG A 186 24.83 5.66 9.30
C ARG A 186 24.43 5.23 10.71
N ASN A 187 23.15 5.35 11.05
CA ASN A 187 22.64 4.97 12.35
C ASN A 187 22.77 3.45 12.56
N GLY A 188 22.42 2.64 11.55
CA GLY A 188 22.60 1.19 11.59
C GLY A 188 24.05 0.79 11.82
N THR A 189 25.00 1.39 11.09
CA THR A 189 26.43 1.12 11.28
C THR A 189 26.91 1.51 12.69
N ILE A 190 26.49 2.66 13.22
CA ILE A 190 26.84 3.08 14.58
C ILE A 190 26.27 2.12 15.62
N THR A 191 25.01 1.72 15.48
CA THR A 191 24.35 0.77 16.41
C THR A 191 25.05 -0.58 16.40
N ILE A 192 25.37 -1.12 15.22
CA ILE A 192 26.07 -2.41 15.09
C ILE A 192 27.48 -2.30 15.70
N LEU A 193 28.26 -1.27 15.36
CA LEU A 193 29.60 -1.08 15.92
C LEU A 193 29.56 -0.84 17.44
N GLY A 194 28.55 -0.14 17.94
CA GLY A 194 28.32 0.07 19.37
C GLY A 194 28.00 -1.24 20.10
N PHE A 195 27.15 -2.09 19.52
CA PHE A 195 26.83 -3.40 20.06
C PHE A 195 28.07 -4.31 20.15
N PHE A 196 28.89 -4.36 19.08
CA PHE A 196 30.12 -5.15 19.08
C PHE A 196 31.20 -4.60 20.02
N ARG A 197 31.33 -3.27 20.16
CA ARG A 197 32.23 -2.65 21.15
C ARG A 197 31.78 -2.91 22.59
N GLY A 198 30.47 -2.87 22.86
CA GLY A 198 29.93 -3.17 24.18
C GLY A 198 30.08 -4.64 24.59
N CYS A 199 30.08 -5.55 23.61
CA CYS A 199 30.28 -6.98 23.86
C CYS A 199 31.75 -7.30 24.22
N ASN A 200 32.73 -6.66 23.57
CA ASN A 200 34.16 -6.83 23.88
C ASN A 200 34.57 -6.27 25.25
N LEU A 201 33.85 -5.29 25.81
CA LEU A 201 34.19 -4.68 27.09
C LEU A 201 33.75 -5.52 28.32
N LYS A 202 32.91 -6.54 28.13
CA LYS A 202 32.40 -7.42 29.20
C LYS A 202 33.15 -8.75 29.31
N SER A 203 34.15 -8.99 28.46
CA SER A 203 34.92 -10.25 28.42
C SER A 203 36.38 -10.10 28.89
N VAL A 204 36.69 -9.06 29.67
CA VAL A 204 37.99 -8.89 30.36
C VAL A 204 37.74 -8.77 31.85
#